data_AF-A0A3D8I9I7-F1
#
_entry.id   AF-A0A3D8I9I7-F1
#
_cell.length_a   1.000
_cell.length_b   1.000
_cell.length_c   1.000
_cell.angle_alpha   90.00
_cell.angle_beta   90.00
_cell.angle_gamma   90.00
#
_symmetry.space_group_name_H-M   'P 1'
#
loop_
_entity.id
_entity.type
_entity.pdbx_description
1 polymer ?
#
loop_
_entity_poly.entity_id
_entity_poly.type
_entity_poly.pdbx_seq_one_letter_code
_entity_poly.pdbx_strand_id
1 'polypeptide(L)'
;MITFNFDKEYTTTPYARNEEHDKEKNGKDFEENYLSKWINEKREVLIKVDNLELPFSDSFVDASFCKLIRQDKELFNKYIKIDDKTEDEKDLLNTIKEVLARQ
;
A
#
# COMPACT_ATOMS: atom_id res chain seq x y z
N MET A 1 -4.57 -6.08 16.31
CA MET A 1 -4.72 -5.33 15.05
C MET A 1 -4.65 -3.84 15.34
N ILE A 2 -3.78 -3.11 14.64
CA ILE A 2 -3.70 -1.64 14.70
C ILE A 2 -4.31 -1.01 13.45
N THR A 3 -4.75 0.25 13.55
CA THR A 3 -5.23 1.02 12.41
C THR A 3 -4.15 1.98 11.94
N PHE A 4 -3.90 2.02 10.63
CA PHE A 4 -2.97 2.94 9.98
C PHE A 4 -3.75 3.81 8.99
N ASN A 5 -3.81 5.12 9.21
CA ASN A 5 -4.49 6.08 8.33
C ASN A 5 -3.48 6.65 7.34
N PHE A 6 -3.59 6.23 6.08
CA PHE A 6 -2.56 6.47 5.06
C PHE A 6 -2.33 7.96 4.77
N ASP A 7 -3.41 8.74 4.68
CA ASP A 7 -3.40 10.19 4.46
C ASP A 7 -2.67 10.94 5.60
N LYS A 8 -2.91 10.55 6.85
CA LYS A 8 -2.37 11.21 8.04
C LYS A 8 -0.95 10.77 8.38
N GLU A 9 -0.67 9.49 8.17
CA GLU A 9 0.56 8.86 8.64
C GLU A 9 1.62 8.74 7.53
N TYR A 10 1.23 8.89 6.27
CA TYR A 10 2.14 8.75 5.14
C TYR A 10 2.01 9.90 4.14
N THR A 11 1.04 9.86 3.22
CA THR A 11 0.88 10.86 2.17
C THR A 11 -0.54 10.90 1.62
N THR A 12 -0.95 12.06 1.11
CA THR A 12 -2.19 12.23 0.34
C THR A 12 -1.96 12.05 -1.17
N THR A 13 -0.71 11.93 -1.64
CA THR A 13 -0.36 11.83 -3.07
C THR A 13 0.55 10.62 -3.38
N PRO A 14 0.08 9.36 -3.23
CA PRO A 14 0.89 8.15 -3.43
C PRO A 14 1.16 7.85 -4.91
N TYR A 15 2.17 8.52 -5.47
CA TYR A 15 2.43 8.50 -6.91
C TYR A 15 3.72 7.78 -7.32
N ALA A 16 4.85 8.04 -6.66
CA ALA A 16 6.15 7.61 -7.17
C ALA A 16 6.46 6.13 -6.84
N ARG A 17 7.21 5.47 -7.72
CA ARG A 17 7.75 4.12 -7.47
C ARG A 17 8.87 4.13 -6.42
N ASN A 18 9.79 5.09 -6.55
CA ASN A 18 11.06 5.17 -5.84
C ASN A 18 11.55 6.64 -5.74
N GLU A 19 12.75 6.81 -5.18
CA GLU A 19 13.44 8.10 -4.97
C GLU A 19 13.81 8.88 -6.24
N GLU A 20 13.70 8.29 -7.43
CA GLU A 20 13.94 8.99 -8.70
C GLU A 20 12.87 10.04 -8.99
N HIS A 21 11.65 9.82 -8.48
CA HIS A 21 10.49 10.68 -8.72
C HIS A 21 9.91 11.31 -7.45
N ASP A 22 10.14 10.71 -6.27
CA ASP A 22 9.81 11.30 -4.96
C ASP A 22 10.77 10.74 -3.92
N LYS A 23 11.53 11.60 -3.26
CA LYS A 23 12.63 11.18 -2.38
C LYS A 23 12.19 10.46 -1.10
N GLU A 24 11.03 10.78 -0.55
CA GLU A 24 10.72 10.40 0.83
C GLU A 24 9.39 9.65 1.00
N LYS A 25 8.45 9.75 0.04
CA LYS A 25 7.11 9.15 0.19
C LYS A 25 6.66 8.39 -1.06
N ASN A 26 7.40 7.33 -1.39
CA ASN A 26 7.24 6.52 -2.59
C ASN A 26 6.93 5.04 -2.28
N GLY A 27 6.53 4.27 -3.29
CA GLY A 27 6.12 2.88 -3.10
C GLY A 27 7.21 1.98 -2.47
N LYS A 28 8.48 2.18 -2.83
CA LYS A 28 9.60 1.45 -2.23
C LYS A 28 9.77 1.78 -0.75
N ASP A 29 9.69 3.06 -0.40
CA ASP A 29 9.77 3.49 1.00
C ASP A 29 8.61 2.90 1.83
N PHE A 30 7.38 2.95 1.33
CA PHE A 30 6.23 2.37 2.02
C PHE A 30 6.35 0.85 2.19
N GLU A 31 6.90 0.15 1.20
CA GLU A 31 7.21 -1.27 1.31
C GLU A 31 8.19 -1.55 2.46
N GLU A 32 9.37 -0.94 2.39
CA GLU A 32 10.51 -1.27 3.24
C GLU A 32 10.28 -0.83 4.69
N ASN A 33 9.74 0.36 4.89
CA ASN A 33 9.62 0.98 6.21
C ASN A 33 8.30 0.68 6.94
N TYR A 34 7.27 0.24 6.21
CA TYR A 34 5.94 -0.04 6.77
C TYR A 34 5.51 -1.48 6.51
N LEU A 35 5.16 -1.86 5.28
CA LEU A 35 4.53 -3.15 4.98
C LEU A 35 5.41 -4.34 5.38
N SER A 36 6.66 -4.38 4.93
CA SER A 36 7.61 -5.45 5.24
C SER A 36 7.92 -5.50 6.73
N LYS A 37 8.06 -4.34 7.37
CA LYS A 37 8.27 -4.26 8.81
C LYS A 37 7.11 -4.87 9.60
N TRP A 38 5.87 -4.53 9.26
CA TRP A 38 4.68 -5.06 9.93
C TRP A 38 4.54 -6.57 9.75
N ILE A 39 4.79 -7.08 8.54
CA ILE A 39 4.77 -8.52 8.26
C ILE A 39 5.84 -9.25 9.07
N ASN A 40 7.08 -8.74 9.08
CA ASN A 40 8.20 -9.34 9.82
C ASN A 40 7.98 -9.32 11.34
N GLU A 41 7.40 -8.25 11.86
CA GLU A 41 7.01 -8.11 13.27
C GLU A 41 5.74 -8.89 13.63
N LYS A 42 5.11 -9.56 12.66
CA LYS A 42 3.82 -10.28 12.81
C LYS A 42 2.70 -9.38 13.35
N ARG A 43 2.73 -8.11 12.95
CA ARG A 43 1.79 -7.10 13.39
C ARG A 43 0.63 -7.03 12.41
N GLU A 44 -0.57 -7.37 12.88
CA GLU A 44 -1.79 -7.17 12.10
C GLU A 44 -2.15 -5.68 12.01
N VAL A 45 -2.28 -5.17 10.79
CA VAL A 45 -2.56 -3.78 10.45
C VAL A 45 -3.78 -3.69 9.53
N LEU A 46 -4.69 -2.80 9.88
CA LEU A 46 -5.78 -2.33 9.03
C LEU A 46 -5.39 -0.98 8.44
N ILE A 47 -5.11 -0.95 7.14
CA ILE A 47 -4.84 0.27 6.39
C ILE A 47 -6.19 0.91 6.06
N LYS A 48 -6.31 2.17 6.45
CA LYS A 48 -7.40 3.07 6.16
C LYS A 48 -6.92 4.11 5.17
N VAL A 49 -7.68 4.28 4.10
CA VAL A 49 -7.41 5.27 3.07
C VAL A 49 -8.65 6.11 2.90
N ASP A 50 -8.49 7.41 3.04
CA ASP A 50 -9.55 8.37 2.78
C ASP A 50 -8.91 9.74 2.52
N ASN A 51 -9.59 10.61 1.79
CA ASN A 51 -9.15 11.98 1.53
C ASN A 51 -7.79 12.07 0.82
N LEU A 52 -7.53 11.20 -0.16
CA LEU A 52 -6.36 11.37 -1.01
C LEU A 52 -6.53 12.59 -1.94
N GLU A 53 -5.46 13.35 -2.12
CA GLU A 53 -5.40 14.42 -3.12
C GLU A 53 -5.21 13.85 -4.53
N LEU A 54 -4.48 12.72 -4.63
CA LEU A 54 -4.30 11.96 -5.86
C LEU A 54 -4.51 10.47 -5.61
N PRO A 55 -5.16 9.75 -6.54
CA PRO A 55 -5.31 8.31 -6.39
C PRO A 55 -3.96 7.60 -6.44
N PHE A 56 -3.94 6.38 -5.93
CA PHE A 56 -2.77 5.50 -6.01
C PHE A 56 -2.37 5.25 -7.46
N SER A 57 -1.12 5.56 -7.80
CA SER A 57 -0.58 5.19 -9.10
C SER A 57 -0.23 3.70 -9.15
N ASP A 58 -0.32 3.12 -10.35
CA ASP A 58 0.13 1.74 -10.61
C ASP A 58 1.58 1.52 -10.17
N SER A 59 2.45 2.49 -10.43
CA SER A 59 3.87 2.43 -10.09
C SER A 59 4.11 2.38 -8.58
N PHE A 60 3.35 3.17 -7.80
CA PHE A 60 3.39 3.13 -6.35
C PHE A 60 2.91 1.78 -5.85
N VAL A 61 1.75 1.32 -6.33
CA VAL A 61 1.09 0.09 -5.89
C VAL A 61 1.89 -1.16 -6.26
N ASP A 62 2.54 -1.15 -7.42
CA ASP A 62 3.43 -2.23 -7.85
C ASP A 62 4.63 -2.38 -6.90
N ALA A 63 5.30 -1.27 -6.59
CA ALA A 63 6.50 -1.27 -5.75
C ALA A 63 6.23 -1.54 -4.27
N SER A 64 5.04 -1.21 -3.78
CA SER A 64 4.63 -1.40 -2.38
C SER A 64 3.89 -2.72 -2.16
N PHE A 65 2.61 -2.74 -2.53
CA PHE A 65 1.70 -3.84 -2.24
C PHE A 65 1.97 -5.06 -3.11
N CYS A 66 1.99 -4.88 -4.44
CA CYS A 66 1.99 -6.02 -5.36
C CYS A 66 3.31 -6.79 -5.30
N LYS A 67 4.44 -6.11 -5.09
CA LYS A 67 5.74 -6.76 -4.85
C LYS A 67 5.65 -7.80 -3.73
N LEU A 68 5.09 -7.42 -2.57
CA LEU A 68 4.96 -8.32 -1.42
C LEU A 68 3.90 -9.40 -1.63
N ILE A 69 2.76 -9.05 -2.23
CA ILE A 69 1.71 -10.02 -2.55
C ILE A 69 2.22 -11.11 -3.50
N ARG A 70 3.05 -10.76 -4.50
CA ARG A 70 3.67 -11.73 -5.42
C ARG A 70 4.66 -12.65 -4.71
N GLN A 71 5.33 -12.19 -3.65
CA GLN A 71 6.28 -12.99 -2.88
C GLN A 71 5.57 -14.00 -1.97
N ASP A 72 4.61 -13.54 -1.16
CA ASP A 72 3.83 -14.40 -0.28
C ASP A 72 2.47 -13.76 0.04
N LYS A 73 1.47 -14.10 -0.79
CA LYS A 73 0.10 -13.59 -0.68
C LYS A 73 -0.57 -14.01 0.63
N GLU A 74 -0.32 -15.23 1.12
CA GLU A 74 -0.96 -15.71 2.34
C GLU A 74 -0.43 -14.94 3.56
N LEU A 75 0.89 -14.74 3.62
CA LEU A 75 1.52 -13.97 4.67
C LEU A 75 1.10 -12.50 4.63
N PHE A 76 1.04 -11.91 3.43
CA PHE A 76 0.56 -10.54 3.25
C PHE A 76 -0.88 -10.39 3.78
N ASN A 77 -1.81 -11.23 3.31
CA ASN A 77 -3.23 -11.15 3.71
C ASN A 77 -3.45 -11.46 5.20
N LYS A 78 -2.53 -12.20 5.84
CA LYS A 78 -2.59 -12.48 7.27
C LYS A 78 -2.36 -11.23 8.11
N TYR A 79 -1.42 -10.38 7.72
CA TYR A 79 -1.01 -9.23 8.53
C TYR A 79 -1.50 -7.88 7.99
N ILE A 80 -1.77 -7.76 6.70
CA ILE A 80 -2.19 -6.51 6.07
C ILE A 80 -3.63 -6.65 5.59
N LYS A 81 -4.50 -5.75 6.06
CA LYS A 81 -5.89 -5.64 5.63
C LYS A 81 -6.16 -4.22 5.14
N ILE A 82 -6.98 -4.12 4.11
CA ILE A 82 -7.50 -2.86 3.58
C ILE A 82 -9.03 -3.01 3.62
N ASP A 83 -9.75 -2.04 4.18
CA ASP A 83 -11.22 -2.06 4.19
C ASP A 83 -11.75 -1.65 2.80
N ASP A 84 -13.07 -1.67 2.58
CA ASP A 84 -13.68 -1.30 1.30
C ASP A 84 -14.81 -0.25 1.47
N LYS A 85 -14.66 0.63 2.46
CA LYS A 85 -15.72 1.54 2.90
C LYS A 85 -15.66 2.90 2.21
N THR A 86 -14.47 3.40 1.92
CA THR A 86 -14.27 4.66 1.18
C THR A 86 -14.04 4.39 -0.31
N GLU A 87 -14.20 5.41 -1.14
CA GLU A 87 -13.87 5.28 -2.57
C GLU A 87 -12.37 5.07 -2.77
N ASP A 88 -11.51 5.76 -2.01
CA ASP A 88 -10.05 5.59 -2.09
C ASP A 88 -9.59 4.17 -1.67
N GLU A 89 -10.25 3.56 -0.68
CA GLU A 89 -10.01 2.17 -0.28
C GLU A 89 -10.36 1.19 -1.41
N LYS A 90 -11.52 1.39 -2.05
CA LYS A 90 -11.96 0.57 -3.18
C LYS A 90 -11.04 0.75 -4.38
N ASP A 91 -10.62 1.98 -4.67
CA ASP A 91 -9.70 2.29 -5.74
C ASP A 91 -8.34 1.63 -5.50
N LEU A 92 -7.79 1.68 -4.29
CA LEU A 92 -6.57 0.96 -3.95
C LEU A 92 -6.72 -0.56 -4.19
N LEU A 93 -7.81 -1.17 -3.71
CA LEU A 93 -8.06 -2.60 -3.92
C LEU A 93 -8.19 -2.95 -5.41
N ASN A 94 -8.86 -2.11 -6.20
CA ASN A 94 -8.99 -2.27 -7.64
C ASN A 94 -7.63 -2.13 -8.33
N THR A 95 -6.85 -1.11 -8.02
CA THR A 95 -5.51 -0.90 -8.58
C THR A 95 -4.58 -2.07 -8.25
N ILE A 96 -4.59 -2.58 -7.01
CA ILE A 96 -3.84 -3.79 -6.64
C ILE A 96 -4.25 -4.97 -7.53
N LYS A 97 -5.56 -5.19 -7.70
CA LYS A 97 -6.08 -6.29 -8.53
C LYS A 97 -5.65 -6.14 -9.99
N GLU A 98 -5.75 -4.93 -10.55
CA GLU A 98 -5.35 -4.66 -11.93
C GLU A 98 -3.85 -4.84 -12.15
N VAL A 99 -3.01 -4.30 -11.27
CA VAL A 99 -1.56 -4.40 -11.38
C VAL A 99 -1.10 -5.85 -11.25
N LEU A 100 -1.68 -6.63 -10.33
CA LEU A 100 -1.38 -8.06 -10.20
C LEU A 100 -1.82 -8.87 -11.44
N ALA A 101 -2.81 -8.41 -12.19
CA ALA A 101 -3.26 -9.08 -13.41
C ALA A 101 -2.33 -8.84 -14.63
N ARG A 102 -1.44 -7.83 -14.58
CA ARG A 102 -0.61 -7.39 -15.72
C ARG A 102 0.70 -8.15 -15.94
N GLN A 103 0.95 -9.23 -15.18
CA GLN A 103 2.15 -10.09 -15.18
C GLN A 103 3.41 -9.43 -14.60
#